data_AF-A0A845XE06-F1
#
_entry.id   AF-A0A845XE06-F1
#
_cell.length_a   1.000
_cell.length_b   1.000
_cell.length_c   1.000
_cell.angle_alpha   90.00
_cell.angle_beta   90.00
_cell.angle_gamma   90.00
#
_symmetry.space_group_name_H-M   'P 1'
#
loop_
_entity.id
_entity.type
_entity.pdbx_description
1 polymer ?
#
loop_
_entity_poly.entity_id
_entity_poly.type
_entity_poly.pdbx_seq_one_letter_code
_entity_poly.pdbx_strand_id
1 'polypeptide(L)'
;MTPITLHHLQPQLSQQLQHRAEQNARTVEAEITAILTNVLASESAPEGLAPQEPELATAIRQCFAEVGGFELPEIPREPIREPSTF
;
A
#
# COMPACT_ATOMS: atom_id res chain seq x y z
N MET A 1 -15.90 8.23 22.26
CA MET A 1 -15.22 9.23 21.42
C MET A 1 -14.50 10.18 22.36
N THR A 2 -13.19 10.33 22.23
CA THR A 2 -12.41 11.24 23.07
C THR A 2 -12.16 12.51 22.26
N PRO A 3 -12.68 13.68 22.69
CA PRO A 3 -12.50 14.91 21.94
C PRO A 3 -11.03 15.34 21.97
N ILE A 4 -10.51 15.73 20.79
CA ILE A 4 -9.18 16.32 20.65
C ILE A 4 -9.33 17.76 20.17
N THR A 5 -8.55 18.67 20.74
CA THR A 5 -8.61 20.11 20.38
C THR A 5 -7.25 20.56 19.86
N LEU A 6 -7.19 20.98 18.60
CA LEU A 6 -5.98 21.49 17.96
C LEU A 6 -5.96 23.03 18.07
N HIS A 7 -5.03 23.59 18.83
CA HIS A 7 -5.06 25.01 19.21
C HIS A 7 -4.29 25.94 18.24
N HIS A 8 -3.42 25.39 17.39
CA HIS A 8 -2.51 26.18 16.54
C HIS A 8 -2.44 25.64 15.11
N LEU A 9 -3.60 25.41 14.49
CA LEU A 9 -3.66 24.94 13.12
C LEU A 9 -3.45 26.10 12.15
N GLN A 10 -2.46 26.00 11.26
CA GLN A 10 -2.17 27.08 10.32
C GLN A 10 -3.37 27.36 9.39
N PRO A 11 -3.68 28.62 9.06
CA PRO A 11 -4.87 28.96 8.25
C PRO A 11 -4.88 28.30 6.88
N GLN A 12 -3.70 28.08 6.28
CA GLN A 12 -3.58 27.37 5.00
C GLN A 12 -3.95 25.89 5.14
N LEU A 13 -3.58 25.27 6.26
CA LEU A 13 -3.87 23.88 6.55
C LEU A 13 -5.37 23.66 6.82
N SER A 14 -6.05 24.60 7.48
CA SER A 14 -7.50 24.49 7.71
C SER A 14 -8.28 24.56 6.41
N GLN A 15 -7.88 25.47 5.50
CA GLN A 15 -8.48 25.57 4.16
C GLN A 15 -8.27 24.30 3.33
N GLN A 16 -7.06 23.73 3.35
CA GLN A 16 -6.79 22.47 2.64
C GLN A 16 -7.61 21.30 3.20
N LEU A 17 -7.72 21.20 4.53
CA LEU A 17 -8.55 20.17 5.17
C LEU A 17 -10.03 20.31 4.79
N GLN A 18 -10.54 21.54 4.77
CA GLN A 18 -11.92 21.81 4.38
C GLN A 18 -12.18 21.44 2.91
N HIS A 19 -11.32 21.88 2.01
CA HIS A 19 -11.44 21.54 0.59
C HIS A 19 -11.39 20.03 0.36
N ARG A 20 -10.47 19.32 1.03
CA ARG A 20 -10.36 17.86 0.93
C ARG A 20 -11.59 17.14 1.49
N ALA A 21 -12.15 17.64 2.59
CA ALA A 21 -13.38 17.09 3.16
C ALA A 21 -14.57 17.25 2.20
N GLU A 22 -14.70 18.40 1.55
CA GLU A 22 -15.72 18.65 0.52
C GLU A 22 -15.57 17.71 -0.68
N GLN A 23 -14.34 17.53 -1.18
CA GLN A 23 -14.05 16.59 -2.27
C GLN A 23 -14.43 15.15 -1.94
N ASN A 24 -14.25 14.74 -0.68
CA ASN A 24 -14.57 13.40 -0.20
C ASN A 24 -16.01 13.26 0.33
N ALA A 25 -16.84 14.30 0.21
CA ALA A 25 -18.21 14.37 0.76
C ALA A 25 -18.27 14.01 2.26
N ARG A 26 -17.29 14.48 3.03
CA ARG A 26 -17.13 14.22 4.46
C ARG A 26 -17.16 15.51 5.26
N THR A 27 -17.43 15.39 6.56
CA THR A 27 -17.16 16.48 7.50
C THR A 27 -15.66 16.63 7.72
N VAL A 28 -15.22 17.81 8.15
CA VAL A 28 -13.81 18.07 8.47
C VAL A 28 -13.30 17.12 9.57
N GLU A 29 -14.12 16.84 10.59
CA GLU A 29 -13.81 15.88 11.65
C GLU A 29 -13.62 14.45 11.10
N ALA A 30 -14.52 14.00 10.23
CA ALA A 30 -14.41 12.68 9.61
C ALA A 30 -13.17 12.57 8.73
N GLU A 31 -12.80 13.64 8.02
CA GLU A 31 -11.59 13.67 7.20
C GLU A 31 -10.31 13.67 8.07
N ILE A 32 -10.27 14.46 9.15
CA ILE A 32 -9.16 14.43 10.11
C ILE A 32 -8.99 13.03 10.70
N THR A 33 -10.09 12.40 11.10
CA THR A 33 -10.09 11.04 11.64
C THR A 33 -9.57 10.04 10.61
N ALA A 34 -10.02 10.13 9.36
CA ALA A 34 -9.57 9.26 8.28
C ALA A 34 -8.07 9.44 7.98
N ILE A 35 -7.57 10.68 7.97
CA ILE A 35 -6.15 10.96 7.77
C ILE A 35 -5.32 10.36 8.92
N LEU A 36 -5.69 10.64 10.17
CA LEU A 36 -4.98 10.09 11.34
C LEU A 36 -5.00 8.57 11.35
N THR A 37 -6.14 7.95 11.03
CA THR A 37 -6.27 6.49 10.95
C THR A 37 -5.36 5.91 9.88
N ASN A 38 -5.29 6.52 8.69
CA ASN A 38 -4.47 6.02 7.60
C ASN A 38 -2.96 6.18 7.87
N VAL A 39 -2.56 7.31 8.46
CA VAL A 39 -1.17 7.55 8.86
C VAL A 39 -0.75 6.55 9.94
N LEU A 40 -1.57 6.37 10.98
CA LEU A 40 -1.27 5.42 12.05
C LEU A 40 -1.32 3.97 11.57
N ALA A 41 -2.21 3.61 10.63
CA ALA A 41 -2.19 2.29 10.00
C ALA A 41 -0.91 2.04 9.20
N SER A 42 -0.36 3.10 8.58
CA SER A 42 0.92 3.04 7.86
C SER A 42 2.13 3.01 8.80
N GLU A 43 2.05 3.65 9.97
CA GLU A 43 3.11 3.68 11.01
C GLU A 43 3.09 2.44 11.91
N SER A 44 1.93 1.83 12.12
CA SER A 44 1.78 0.55 12.82
C SER A 44 2.22 -0.63 11.95
N ALA A 45 2.50 -0.41 10.67
CA ALA A 45 3.27 -1.35 9.89
C ALA A 45 4.68 -1.38 10.51
N PRO A 46 5.19 -2.54 10.98
CA PRO A 46 6.47 -2.61 11.65
C PRO A 46 7.53 -1.87 10.83
N GLU A 47 8.27 -0.94 11.46
CA GLU A 47 9.39 -0.20 10.85
C GLU A 47 10.30 -1.19 10.12
N GLY A 48 10.18 -1.23 8.80
CA GLY A 48 10.72 -2.30 7.96
C GLY A 48 9.81 -2.65 6.79
N LEU A 49 8.51 -2.37 6.87
CA LEU A 49 7.62 -2.43 5.73
C LEU A 49 7.35 -1.03 5.16
N ALA A 50 8.12 -0.67 4.13
CA ALA A 50 7.54 -0.02 2.94
C ALA A 50 6.21 -0.74 2.55
N PRO A 51 5.42 -0.33 1.54
CA PRO A 51 4.64 -1.35 0.86
C PRO A 51 5.65 -2.39 0.37
N GLN A 52 5.95 -3.41 1.18
CA GLN A 52 6.81 -4.48 0.76
C GLN A 52 5.99 -5.10 -0.32
N GLU A 53 6.47 -4.94 -1.55
CA GLU A 53 6.17 -5.92 -2.57
C GLU A 53 6.22 -7.27 -1.86
N PRO A 54 5.12 -8.05 -1.92
CA PRO A 54 5.03 -9.28 -1.15
C PRO A 54 6.33 -10.03 -1.37
N GLU A 55 6.97 -10.48 -0.28
CA GLU A 55 8.19 -11.29 -0.33
C GLU A 55 8.09 -12.24 -1.52
N LEU A 56 9.11 -12.32 -2.39
CA LEU A 56 9.01 -12.98 -3.70
C LEU A 56 8.28 -14.34 -3.63
N ALA A 57 8.53 -15.12 -2.57
CA ALA A 57 7.84 -16.38 -2.31
C ALA A 57 6.31 -16.22 -2.15
N THR A 58 5.86 -15.21 -1.42
CA THR A 58 4.45 -14.84 -1.23
C THR A 58 3.82 -14.31 -2.50
N ALA A 59 4.52 -13.49 -3.29
CA ALA A 59 4.04 -13.04 -4.60
C ALA A 59 3.80 -14.23 -5.56
N ILE A 60 4.77 -15.15 -5.64
CA ILE A 60 4.65 -16.37 -6.44
C ILE A 60 3.46 -17.22 -5.94
N ARG A 61 3.33 -17.43 -4.62
CA ARG A 61 2.20 -18.20 -4.05
C ARG A 61 0.85 -17.61 -4.40
N GLN A 62 0.71 -16.28 -4.40
CA GLN A 62 -0.54 -15.60 -4.79
C GLN A 62 -0.89 -15.84 -6.26
N CYS A 63 0.09 -15.79 -7.18
CA CYS A 63 -0.15 -16.11 -8.60
C CYS A 63 -0.69 -17.53 -8.81
N PHE A 64 -0.23 -18.50 -8.01
CA PHE A 64 -0.66 -19.90 -8.12
C PHE A 64 -1.87 -20.25 -7.23
N ALA A 65 -2.36 -19.32 -6.42
CA ALA A 65 -3.48 -19.57 -5.50
C ALA A 65 -4.79 -19.84 -6.25
N GLU A 66 -5.05 -19.13 -7.35
CA GLU A 66 -6.26 -19.30 -8.18
C GLU A 66 -6.29 -20.64 -8.93
N VAL A 67 -5.12 -21.18 -9.27
CA VAL A 67 -4.96 -22.43 -10.01
C VAL A 67 -4.75 -23.66 -9.13
N GLY A 68 -4.70 -23.49 -7.80
CA GLY A 68 -4.64 -24.60 -6.84
C GLY A 68 -3.28 -25.27 -6.69
N GLY A 69 -2.19 -24.55 -7.05
CA GLY A 69 -0.84 -25.11 -7.11
C GLY A 69 -0.56 -25.84 -8.42
N PHE A 70 0.66 -25.70 -8.93
CA PHE A 70 1.08 -26.26 -10.21
C PHE A 70 2.45 -26.92 -10.06
N GLU A 71 2.54 -28.21 -10.36
CA GLU A 71 3.82 -28.89 -10.46
C GLU A 71 4.39 -28.69 -11.87
N LEU A 72 5.57 -28.06 -11.95
CA LEU A 72 6.28 -27.91 -13.20
C LEU A 72 6.81 -29.27 -13.66
N PRO A 73 6.52 -29.70 -14.91
CA PRO A 73 7.12 -30.91 -15.45
C PRO A 73 8.62 -30.74 -15.61
N GLU A 74 9.35 -31.84 -15.65
CA GLU A 74 10.79 -31.81 -15.94
C GLU A 74 11.01 -31.31 -17.37
N ILE A 75 11.69 -30.17 -17.52
CA ILE A 75 12.05 -29.60 -18.82
C ILE A 75 13.48 -30.06 -19.16
N PRO A 76 13.68 -30.82 -20.25
CA PRO A 76 15.00 -31.28 -20.64
C PRO A 76 15.91 -30.09 -20.98
N ARG A 77 17.18 -30.19 -20.63
CA ARG A 77 18.16 -29.15 -20.93
C ARG A 77 18.43 -29.09 -22.42
N GLU A 78 18.21 -27.93 -23.01
CA GLU A 78 18.60 -27.62 -24.38
C GLU A 78 20.06 -27.12 -24.45
N PRO A 79 20.71 -27.20 -25.62
CA PRO A 79 22.02 -26.58 -25.84
C PRO A 79 22.00 -25.09 -25.49
N ILE A 80 23.15 -24.57 -25.04
CA ILE A 80 23.30 -23.14 -24.73
C ILE A 80 22.91 -22.33 -25.97
N ARG A 81 22.01 -21.36 -25.79
CA ARG A 81 21.60 -20.45 -26.87
C ARG A 81 22.82 -19.68 -27.37
N GLU A 82 22.93 -19.52 -28.69
CA GLU A 82 24.00 -18.71 -29.28
C GLU A 82 23.97 -17.28 -28.70
N PRO A 83 25.14 -16.70 -28.37
CA PRO A 83 25.23 -15.37 -27.81
C PRO A 83 24.74 -14.33 -28.80
N SER A 84 24.03 -13.33 -28.28
CA SER A 84 23.48 -12.25 -29.10
C SER A 84 24.57 -11.35 -29.66
N THR A 85 24.50 -11.02 -30.96
CA THR A 85 25.44 -10.12 -31.64
C THR A 85 24.90 -8.70 -31.80
N PHE A 86 24.03 -8.23 -30.89
CA PHE A 86 23.50 -6.86 -30.95
C PHE A 86 24.58 -5.83 -30.63
#